data_AF-A0A536SD44-F1
#
_entry.id   AF-A0A536SD44-F1
#
_cell.length_a   1.000
_cell.length_b   1.000
_cell.length_c   1.000
_cell.angle_alpha   90.00
_cell.angle_beta   90.00
_cell.angle_gamma   90.00
#
_symmetry.space_group_name_H-M   'P 1'
#
loop_
_entity.id
_entity.type
_entity.pdbx_description
1 polymer ?
#
loop_
_entity_poly.entity_id
_entity_poly.type
_entity_poly.pdbx_seq_one_letter_code
_entity_poly.pdbx_strand_id
1 'polypeptide(L)'
;MSLDLPLIFAALMGLAILMYVVLDGYDLGVGMLMPAASAGEQELMVASIGPFWDANETWLVLGVGILLVAFPAAHGLVLGALYLPVAAMLIGLMLRGVAFEFRVKAEGWHRGLWNW
;
A
#
# COMPACT_ATOMS: atom_id res chain seq x y z
N MET A 1 -13.67 -33.18 12.47
CA MET A 1 -14.03 -31.75 12.36
C MET A 1 -14.02 -31.39 10.89
N SER A 2 -15.13 -30.87 10.36
CA SER A 2 -15.15 -30.30 9.00
C SER A 2 -14.43 -28.96 9.02
N LEU A 3 -13.57 -28.70 8.04
CA LEU A 3 -12.93 -27.40 7.85
C LEU A 3 -13.99 -26.37 7.42
N ASP A 4 -14.16 -25.31 8.21
CA ASP A 4 -15.01 -24.17 7.86
C ASP A 4 -14.22 -23.24 6.93
N LEU A 5 -14.34 -23.49 5.62
CA LEU A 5 -13.62 -22.74 4.59
C LEU A 5 -13.95 -21.24 4.61
N PRO A 6 -15.22 -20.79 4.71
CA PRO A 6 -15.54 -19.37 4.90
C PRO A 6 -14.78 -18.74 6.07
N LEU A 7 -14.75 -19.38 7.24
CA LEU A 7 -14.04 -18.84 8.39
C LEU A 7 -12.52 -18.75 8.15
N ILE A 8 -11.94 -19.76 7.52
CA ILE A 8 -10.51 -19.78 7.17
C ILE A 8 -10.16 -18.65 6.20
N PHE A 9 -10.93 -18.48 5.11
CA PHE A 9 -10.68 -17.42 4.15
C PHE A 9 -10.94 -16.03 4.74
N ALA A 10 -11.91 -15.88 5.63
CA ALA A 10 -12.12 -14.63 6.36
C ALA A 10 -10.92 -14.31 7.27
N ALA A 11 -10.36 -15.31 7.96
CA ALA A 11 -9.16 -15.14 8.79
C ALA A 11 -7.92 -14.80 7.94
N LEU A 12 -7.72 -15.46 6.80
CA LEU A 12 -6.63 -15.17 5.86
C LEU A 12 -6.76 -13.76 5.27
N MET A 13 -7.97 -13.33 4.91
CA MET A 13 -8.24 -11.98 4.45
C MET A 13 -7.94 -10.95 5.55
N GLY A 14 -8.39 -11.21 6.79
CA GLY A 14 -8.10 -10.35 7.94
C GLY A 14 -6.60 -10.24 8.22
N LEU A 15 -5.87 -11.35 8.13
CA LEU A 15 -4.42 -11.37 8.24
C LEU A 15 -3.75 -10.55 7.11
N ALA A 16 -4.19 -10.73 5.87
CA ALA A 16 -3.63 -9.99 4.73
C ALA A 16 -3.84 -8.47 4.89
N ILE A 17 -5.04 -8.04 5.27
CA ILE A 17 -5.35 -6.63 5.53
C ILE A 17 -4.53 -6.11 6.72
N LEU A 18 -4.40 -6.88 7.80
CA LEU A 18 -3.59 -6.48 8.96
C LEU A 18 -2.12 -6.29 8.57
N MET A 19 -1.56 -7.23 7.81
CA MET A 19 -0.18 -7.15 7.31
C MET A 19 0.00 -5.92 6.42
N TYR A 20 -0.94 -5.64 5.51
CA TYR A 20 -0.93 -4.42 4.72
C TYR A 20 -0.93 -3.16 5.60
N VAL A 21 -1.85 -3.07 6.56
CA VAL A 21 -1.97 -1.89 7.43
C VAL A 21 -0.72 -1.67 8.28
N VAL A 22 -0.07 -2.74 8.75
CA VAL A 22 1.16 -2.62 9.56
C VAL A 22 2.37 -2.30 8.70
N LEU A 23 2.55 -3.03 7.59
CA LEU A 23 3.74 -2.91 6.75
C LEU A 23 3.65 -1.69 5.83
N ASP A 24 2.64 -1.62 4.96
CA ASP A 24 2.51 -0.47 4.07
C ASP A 24 2.14 0.82 4.84
N GLY A 25 1.50 0.68 6.01
CA GLY A 25 1.20 1.82 6.88
C GLY A 25 2.45 2.53 7.41
N TYR A 26 3.56 1.83 7.65
CA TYR A 26 4.81 2.51 8.02
C TYR A 26 5.41 3.22 6.80
N ASP A 27 5.34 2.65 5.59
CA ASP A 27 5.82 3.29 4.36
C ASP A 27 5.07 4.61 4.11
N LEU A 28 3.74 4.56 4.22
CA LEU A 28 2.87 5.74 4.12
C LEU A 28 3.17 6.76 5.22
N GLY A 29 3.41 6.30 6.45
CA GLY A 29 3.79 7.16 7.57
C GLY A 29 5.11 7.89 7.32
N VAL A 30 6.11 7.19 6.77
CA VAL A 30 7.39 7.80 6.36
C VAL A 30 7.14 8.85 5.26
N GLY A 31 6.35 8.54 4.24
CA GLY A 31 5.96 9.49 3.19
C GLY A 31 5.31 10.76 3.74
N MET A 32 4.35 10.63 4.66
CA MET A 32 3.67 11.77 5.28
C MET A 32 4.60 12.67 6.12
N LEU A 33 5.63 12.10 6.74
CA LEU A 33 6.59 12.84 7.57
C LEU A 33 7.75 13.45 6.74
N MET A 34 7.97 12.98 5.51
CA MET A 34 9.09 13.38 4.66
C MET A 34 9.21 14.91 4.44
N PRO A 35 8.12 15.67 4.24
CA PRO A 35 8.20 17.12 4.05
C PRO A 35 8.69 17.89 5.28
N ALA A 36 8.56 17.32 6.48
CA ALA A 36 8.98 17.94 7.74
C ALA A 36 10.45 17.63 8.10
N ALA A 37 11.08 16.68 7.41
CA ALA A 37 12.44 16.22 7.68
C ALA A 37 13.50 17.03 6.93
N SER A 38 14.71 17.11 7.48
CA SER A 38 15.88 17.70 6.81
C SER A 38 16.35 16.83 5.64
N ALA A 39 17.15 17.39 4.72
CA ALA A 39 17.61 16.66 3.54
C ALA A 39 18.34 15.34 3.86
N GLY A 40 19.16 15.32 4.94
CA GLY A 40 19.84 14.10 5.37
C GLY A 40 18.91 13.06 5.97
N GLU A 41 17.89 13.50 6.73
CA GLU A 41 16.86 12.61 7.27
C GLU A 41 15.98 12.03 6.16
N GLN A 42 15.63 12.82 5.14
CA GLN A 42 14.87 12.35 3.98
C GLN A 42 15.57 11.21 3.24
N GLU A 43 16.91 11.25 3.12
CA GLU A 43 17.67 10.16 2.50
C GLU A 43 17.62 8.89 3.34
N LEU A 44 17.74 9.01 4.67
CA LEU A 44 17.60 7.87 5.59
C LEU A 44 16.18 7.29 5.57
N MET A 45 15.17 8.16 5.53
CA MET A 45 13.76 7.77 5.44
C MET A 45 13.48 6.95 4.18
N VAL A 46 13.93 7.42 3.01
CA VAL A 46 13.77 6.67 1.74
C VAL A 46 14.55 5.35 1.78
N ALA A 47 15.76 5.34 2.32
CA ALA A 47 16.55 4.12 2.44
C ALA A 47 15.89 3.07 3.36
N SER A 48 15.11 3.50 4.35
CA SER A 48 14.43 2.59 5.28
C SER A 48 13.27 1.81 4.64
N ILE A 49 12.65 2.36 3.59
CA ILE A 49 11.46 1.79 2.93
C ILE A 49 11.78 1.14 1.57
N GLY A 50 12.84 1.61 0.91
CA GLY A 50 13.20 1.25 -0.47
C GLY A 50 13.21 -0.25 -0.79
N PRO A 51 13.76 -1.14 0.06
CA PRO A 51 13.79 -2.58 -0.23
C PRO A 51 12.44 -3.31 -0.11
N PHE A 52 11.43 -2.71 0.54
CA PHE A 52 10.25 -3.44 1.02
C PHE A 52 8.92 -2.89 0.53
N TRP A 53 8.83 -1.60 0.16
CA TRP A 53 7.56 -0.94 -0.14
C TRP A 53 6.72 -1.68 -1.21
N ASP A 54 7.36 -2.16 -2.28
CA ASP A 54 6.67 -2.90 -3.36
C ASP A 54 6.13 -4.24 -2.87
N ALA A 55 6.86 -4.92 -1.97
CA ALA A 55 6.40 -6.14 -1.35
C ALA A 55 5.23 -5.89 -0.38
N ASN A 56 5.19 -4.73 0.28
CA ASN A 56 4.15 -4.40 1.23
C ASN A 56 2.78 -4.18 0.55
N GLU A 57 2.76 -3.60 -0.66
CA GLU A 57 1.53 -3.45 -1.46
C GLU A 57 0.88 -4.79 -1.83
N THR A 58 1.66 -5.86 -1.96
CA THR A 58 1.15 -7.19 -2.35
C THR A 58 0.12 -7.74 -1.36
N TRP A 59 0.18 -7.34 -0.08
CA TRP A 59 -0.77 -7.75 0.94
C TRP A 59 -2.18 -7.19 0.69
N LEU A 60 -2.28 -5.96 0.18
CA LEU A 60 -3.55 -5.35 -0.24
C LEU A 60 -4.13 -6.13 -1.42
N VAL A 61 -3.30 -6.43 -2.41
CA VAL A 61 -3.70 -7.20 -3.60
C VAL A 61 -4.20 -8.58 -3.20
N LEU A 62 -3.52 -9.26 -2.28
CA LEU A 62 -3.96 -10.54 -1.73
C LEU A 62 -5.31 -10.41 -1.01
N GLY A 63 -5.49 -9.40 -0.16
CA GLY A 63 -6.75 -9.16 0.56
C GLY A 63 -7.93 -8.98 -0.39
N VAL A 64 -7.76 -8.16 -1.43
CA VAL A 64 -8.79 -7.94 -2.48
C VAL A 64 -9.02 -9.21 -3.31
N GLY A 65 -7.95 -9.94 -3.63
CA GLY A 65 -8.03 -11.22 -4.35
C GLY A 65 -8.82 -12.28 -3.58
N ILE A 66 -8.59 -12.39 -2.26
CA ILE A 66 -9.37 -13.29 -1.39
C ILE A 66 -10.83 -12.83 -1.34
N LEU A 67 -11.08 -11.53 -1.21
CA LEU A 67 -12.44 -10.98 -1.22
C LEU A 67 -13.18 -11.35 -2.52
N LEU A 68 -12.52 -11.24 -3.68
CA LEU A 68 -13.08 -11.62 -4.98
C LEU A 68 -13.37 -13.12 -5.08
N VAL A 69 -12.42 -13.98 -4.69
CA VAL A 69 -12.51 -15.43 -4.92
C VAL A 69 -13.38 -16.13 -3.88
N ALA A 70 -13.21 -15.81 -2.60
CA ALA A 70 -13.93 -16.46 -1.50
C ALA A 70 -15.28 -15.79 -1.19
N PHE A 71 -15.43 -14.49 -1.48
CA PHE A 71 -16.62 -13.70 -1.13
C PHE A 71 -17.10 -12.76 -2.27
N PRO A 72 -17.41 -13.29 -3.48
CA PRO A 72 -17.68 -12.48 -4.66
C PRO A 72 -18.86 -11.50 -4.50
N ALA A 73 -19.90 -11.88 -3.76
CA ALA A 73 -21.02 -10.99 -3.46
C ALA A 73 -20.58 -9.80 -2.58
N ALA A 74 -19.74 -10.05 -1.57
CA ALA A 74 -19.17 -9.00 -0.72
C ALA A 74 -18.21 -8.11 -1.52
N HIS A 75 -17.37 -8.69 -2.38
CA HIS A 75 -16.50 -7.95 -3.29
C HIS A 75 -17.29 -6.92 -4.13
N GLY A 76 -18.36 -7.36 -4.79
CA GLY A 76 -19.20 -6.48 -5.61
C GLY A 76 -19.89 -5.37 -4.81
N LEU A 77 -20.42 -5.70 -3.63
CA LEU A 77 -21.06 -4.72 -2.75
C LEU A 77 -20.06 -3.69 -2.21
N VAL A 78 -18.91 -4.14 -1.69
CA VAL A 78 -17.90 -3.27 -1.07
C VAL A 78 -17.25 -2.37 -2.11
N LEU A 79 -16.72 -2.92 -3.21
CA LEU A 79 -16.07 -2.11 -4.25
C LEU A 79 -17.06 -1.27 -5.05
N GLY A 80 -18.32 -1.70 -5.16
CA GLY A 80 -19.38 -0.87 -5.72
C GLY A 80 -19.68 0.35 -4.84
N ALA A 81 -19.84 0.15 -3.54
CA ALA A 81 -20.12 1.23 -2.59
C ALA A 81 -18.92 2.18 -2.40
N LEU A 82 -17.70 1.64 -2.43
CA LEU A 82 -16.45 2.37 -2.20
C LEU A 82 -15.69 2.67 -3.50
N TYR A 83 -16.36 2.67 -4.65
CA TYR A 83 -15.70 2.80 -5.95
C TYR A 83 -14.77 4.02 -6.03
N LEU A 84 -15.30 5.22 -5.75
CA LEU A 84 -14.52 6.46 -5.80
C LEU A 84 -13.40 6.50 -4.75
N PRO A 85 -13.64 6.19 -3.46
CA PRO A 85 -12.56 6.08 -2.48
C PRO A 85 -11.45 5.10 -2.86
N VAL A 86 -11.80 3.90 -3.31
CA VAL A 86 -10.81 2.87 -3.70
C VAL A 86 -10.05 3.30 -4.95
N ALA A 87 -10.74 3.87 -5.95
CA ALA A 87 -10.06 4.40 -7.14
C ALA A 87 -9.05 5.51 -6.79
N ALA A 88 -9.44 6.45 -5.92
CA ALA A 88 -8.55 7.51 -5.46
C ALA A 88 -7.34 6.96 -4.69
N MET A 89 -7.57 5.98 -3.81
CA MET A 89 -6.52 5.28 -3.08
C MET A 89 -5.53 4.60 -4.03
N LEU A 90 -6.02 3.84 -5.02
CA LEU A 90 -5.15 3.15 -5.99
C LEU A 90 -4.33 4.12 -6.83
N ILE A 91 -4.91 5.25 -7.25
CA ILE A 91 -4.17 6.31 -7.95
C ILE A 91 -3.06 6.88 -7.03
N GLY A 92 -3.37 7.12 -5.75
CA GLY A 92 -2.39 7.59 -4.77
C GLY A 92 -1.21 6.61 -4.61
N LEU A 93 -1.50 5.31 -4.47
CA LEU A 93 -0.47 4.26 -4.38
C LEU A 93 0.39 4.18 -5.65
N MET A 94 -0.22 4.28 -6.84
CA MET A 94 0.52 4.32 -8.10
C MET A 94 1.47 5.54 -8.17
N LEU A 95 0.98 6.71 -7.78
CA LEU A 95 1.79 7.94 -7.78
C LEU A 95 2.96 7.84 -6.79
N ARG A 96 2.73 7.23 -5.62
CA ARG A 96 3.78 6.95 -4.62
C ARG A 96 4.88 6.06 -5.21
N GLY A 97 4.50 4.94 -5.84
CA GLY A 97 5.48 4.04 -6.47
C GLY A 97 6.31 4.74 -7.55
N VAL A 98 5.68 5.58 -8.38
CA VAL A 98 6.37 6.40 -9.38
C VAL A 98 7.33 7.39 -8.72
N ALA A 99 6.89 8.06 -7.64
CA ALA A 99 7.71 9.05 -6.94
C ALA A 99 8.99 8.45 -6.35
N PHE A 100 8.92 7.27 -5.71
CA PHE A 100 10.11 6.62 -5.17
C PHE A 100 11.10 6.19 -6.26
N GLU A 101 10.61 5.56 -7.33
CA GLU A 101 11.45 5.15 -8.46
C GLU A 101 12.13 6.34 -9.15
N PHE A 102 11.41 7.45 -9.30
CA PHE A 102 11.94 8.65 -9.94
C PHE A 102 12.86 9.43 -9.01
N ARG A 103 12.62 9.42 -7.70
CA ARG A 103 13.51 10.05 -6.71
C ARG A 103 14.91 9.45 -6.72
N VAL A 104 15.04 8.13 -6.92
CA VAL A 104 16.35 7.45 -7.03
C VAL A 104 17.07 7.82 -8.32
N LYS A 105 16.34 8.12 -9.40
CA LYS A 105 16.88 8.37 -10.74
C LYS A 105 17.01 9.86 -11.10
N ALA A 106 16.31 10.76 -10.40
CA ALA A 106 16.28 12.18 -10.69
C ALA A 106 17.51 12.91 -10.14
N GLU A 107 18.13 13.74 -10.99
CA GLU A 107 19.28 14.57 -10.63
C GLU A 107 18.91 16.07 -10.68
N GLY A 108 19.49 16.89 -9.80
CA GLY A 108 19.26 18.35 -9.82
C GLY A 108 17.90 18.78 -9.28
N TRP A 109 17.33 19.85 -9.86
CA TRP A 109 16.22 20.63 -9.26
C TRP A 109 14.89 19.87 -9.17
N HIS A 110 14.66 18.88 -10.05
CA HIS A 110 13.40 18.12 -10.11
C HIS A 110 13.37 16.94 -9.13
N ARG A 111 14.49 16.61 -8.46
CA ARG A 111 14.51 15.59 -7.40
C ARG A 111 13.59 15.93 -6.23
N GLY A 112 13.41 17.22 -5.93
CA GLY A 112 12.49 17.70 -4.89
C GLY A 112 11.01 17.58 -5.24
N LEU A 113 10.67 17.43 -6.53
CA LEU A 113 9.29 17.19 -6.98
C LEU A 113 8.80 15.77 -6.63
N TRP A 114 9.71 14.88 -6.26
CA TRP A 114 9.45 13.48 -5.94
C TRP A 114 9.65 13.17 -4.44
N ASN A 115 9.50 14.17 -3.58
CA ASN A 115 9.54 14.02 -2.11
C ASN A 115 8.17 13.62 -1.52
N TRP A 116 7.30 13.02 -2.33
CA TRP A 116 5.91 12.66 -2.00
C TRP A 116 5.74 11.15 -1.94
#